data_AF-A0A343VR75-F1
#
_entry.id   AF-A0A343VR75-F1
#
_cell.length_a   1.000
_cell.length_b   1.000
_cell.length_c   1.000
_cell.angle_alpha   90.00
_cell.angle_beta   90.00
_cell.angle_gamma   90.00
#
_symmetry.space_group_name_H-M   'P 1'
#
loop_
_entity.id
_entity.type
_entity.pdbx_description
1 polymer ?
#
loop_
_entity_poly.entity_id
_entity_poly.type
_entity_poly.pdbx_seq_one_letter_code
_entity_poly.pdbx_strand_id
1 'polypeptide(L)'
;MPDFEIVHTPKSATADLRHPAAAHLAATLHQLVAAAPPVSMPDGRTRRMTPRMVHELLAQRLPGQAVSQSQVYRYFAGTATPNTIVIWALAGIFTVSPRVFVPATTA
;
A
#
# COMPACT_ATOMS: atom_id res chain seq x y z
N MET A 1 29.31 -14.63 -21.00
CA MET A 1 29.62 -14.09 -19.65
C MET A 1 29.42 -12.58 -19.76
N PRO A 2 28.39 -11.96 -19.18
CA PRO A 2 28.34 -10.51 -19.18
C PRO A 2 29.27 -9.96 -18.09
N ASP A 3 30.03 -8.93 -18.47
CA ASP A 3 31.09 -8.25 -17.72
C ASP A 3 30.51 -6.98 -17.08
N PHE A 4 29.72 -7.14 -16.01
CA PHE A 4 29.27 -6.02 -15.21
C PHE A 4 29.23 -6.37 -13.72
N GLU A 5 29.69 -5.42 -12.90
CA GLU A 5 29.69 -5.50 -11.44
C GLU A 5 28.73 -4.45 -10.88
N ILE A 6 27.88 -4.86 -9.92
CA ILE A 6 26.91 -3.96 -9.28
C ILE A 6 27.64 -3.13 -8.22
N VAL A 7 28.08 -1.93 -8.60
CA VAL A 7 28.65 -0.95 -7.66
C VAL A 7 27.52 -0.33 -6.83
N HIS A 8 27.41 -0.75 -5.58
CA HIS A 8 26.52 -0.12 -4.60
C HIS A 8 27.25 1.06 -3.96
N THR A 9 26.97 2.28 -4.41
CA THR A 9 27.39 3.48 -3.66
C THR A 9 26.57 3.56 -2.37
N PRO A 10 27.19 3.55 -1.17
CA PRO A 10 26.44 3.66 0.07
C PRO A 10 25.94 5.09 0.24
N LYS A 11 24.66 5.34 -0.08
CA LYS A 11 24.03 6.60 0.32
C LYS A 11 23.61 6.49 1.79
N SER A 12 24.55 6.77 2.68
CA SER A 12 24.29 6.95 4.11
C SER A 12 24.16 8.45 4.39
N ALA A 13 22.99 8.89 4.85
CA ALA A 13 22.82 10.03 5.75
C ALA A 13 21.34 10.18 6.15
N THR A 14 21.01 9.57 7.29
CA THR A 14 19.96 9.89 8.26
C THR A 14 19.08 11.13 7.94
N ALA A 15 18.02 10.93 7.18
CA ALA A 15 16.87 11.84 7.11
C ALA A 15 15.63 10.98 7.38
N ASP A 16 14.97 11.23 8.52
CA ASP A 16 13.75 10.59 9.04
C ASP A 16 13.36 9.23 8.43
N LEU A 17 13.48 8.17 9.22
CA LEU A 17 13.42 6.72 8.92
C LEU A 17 12.17 6.16 8.16
N ARG A 18 11.40 6.98 7.44
CA ARG A 18 10.29 6.56 6.56
C ARG A 18 10.51 7.05 5.14
N HIS A 19 10.54 6.11 4.19
CA HIS A 19 10.60 6.43 2.77
C HIS A 19 9.41 7.34 2.38
N PRO A 20 9.60 8.44 1.62
CA PRO A 20 8.53 9.40 1.30
C PRO A 20 7.34 8.74 0.59
N ALA A 21 7.60 7.77 -0.29
CA ALA A 21 6.53 6.99 -0.93
C ALA A 21 5.71 6.15 0.07
N ALA A 22 6.32 5.65 1.15
CA ALA A 22 5.61 4.89 2.18
C ALA A 22 4.72 5.82 3.03
N ALA A 23 5.20 7.03 3.33
CA ALA A 23 4.41 8.05 4.02
C ALA A 23 3.21 8.51 3.17
N HIS A 24 3.43 8.77 1.87
CA HIS A 24 2.36 9.13 0.92
C HIS A 24 1.32 8.03 0.79
N LEU A 25 1.77 6.77 0.66
CA LEU A 25 0.89 5.62 0.63
C LEU A 25 0.02 5.55 1.90
N ALA A 26 0.63 5.64 3.08
CA ALA A 26 -0.08 5.55 4.34
C ALA A 26 -1.16 6.63 4.44
N ALA A 27 -0.81 7.89 4.15
CA ALA A 27 -1.74 9.00 4.16
C ALA A 27 -2.91 8.76 3.18
N THR A 28 -2.61 8.34 1.95
CA THR A 28 -3.60 8.03 0.93
C THR A 28 -4.52 6.89 1.35
N LEU A 29 -3.98 5.81 1.93
CA LEU A 29 -4.78 4.67 2.42
C LEU A 29 -5.73 5.07 3.55
N HIS A 30 -5.26 5.88 4.51
CA HIS A 30 -6.12 6.39 5.59
C HIS A 30 -7.25 7.26 5.04
N GLN A 31 -6.95 8.15 4.08
CA GLN A 31 -7.96 8.97 3.42
C GLN A 31 -9.00 8.12 2.68
N LEU A 32 -8.56 7.14 1.89
CA LEU A 32 -9.45 6.27 1.13
C LEU A 32 -10.31 5.40 2.04
N VAL A 33 -9.76 4.88 3.14
CA VAL A 33 -10.51 4.09 4.12
C VAL A 33 -11.52 4.94 4.88
N ALA A 34 -11.17 6.19 5.20
CA ALA A 34 -12.08 7.13 5.85
C ALA A 34 -13.23 7.58 4.93
N ALA A 35 -12.96 7.70 3.62
CA ALA A 35 -13.94 8.07 2.60
C ALA A 35 -14.77 6.89 2.08
N ALA A 36 -14.32 5.65 2.31
CA ALA A 36 -15.01 4.45 1.83
C ALA A 36 -16.40 4.29 2.48
N PRO A 37 -17.42 3.83 1.73
CA PRO A 37 -18.70 3.46 2.30
C PRO A 37 -18.56 2.39 3.39
N PRO A 38 -19.46 2.37 4.39
CA PRO A 38 -19.51 1.29 5.37
C PRO A 38 -19.68 -0.07 4.69
N VAL A 39 -18.93 -1.06 5.17
CA VAL A 39 -18.99 -2.44 4.67
C VAL A 39 -20.12 -3.18 5.38
N SER A 40 -20.98 -3.84 4.61
CA SER A 40 -22.04 -4.71 5.15
C SER A 40 -21.45 -6.03 5.61
N MET A 41 -21.82 -6.44 6.83
CA MET A 41 -21.38 -7.68 7.44
C MET A 41 -22.47 -8.77 7.34
N PRO A 42 -22.10 -10.06 7.46
CA PRO A 42 -23.08 -11.16 7.45
C PRO A 42 -24.11 -11.10 8.59
N ASP A 43 -23.77 -10.42 9.70
CA ASP A 43 -24.67 -10.20 10.84
C ASP A 43 -25.67 -9.05 10.61
N GLY A 44 -25.73 -8.50 9.39
CA GLY A 44 -26.61 -7.40 9.00
C GLY A 44 -26.13 -6.02 9.48
N ARG A 45 -25.00 -5.94 10.18
CA ARG A 45 -24.45 -4.66 10.66
C ARG A 45 -23.56 -4.04 9.59
N THR A 46 -23.46 -2.71 9.60
CA THR A 46 -22.46 -1.99 8.81
C THR A 46 -21.26 -1.63 9.69
N ARG A 47 -20.04 -1.82 9.19
CA ARG A 47 -18.81 -1.40 9.88
C ARG A 47 -17.95 -0.51 8.99
N ARG A 48 -17.20 0.39 9.62
CA ARG A 48 -16.13 1.11 8.92
C ARG A 48 -15.10 0.11 8.41
N MET A 49 -14.54 0.42 7.25
CA MET A 49 -13.49 -0.40 6.69
C MET A 49 -12.24 -0.36 7.58
N THR A 50 -11.59 -1.51 7.75
CA THR A 50 -10.42 -1.67 8.61
C THR A 50 -9.22 -2.18 7.78
N PRO A 51 -7.97 -2.02 8.26
CA PRO A 51 -6.81 -2.59 7.59
C PRO A 51 -6.93 -4.11 7.38
N ARG A 52 -7.59 -4.82 8.30
CA ARG A 52 -7.86 -6.26 8.18
C ARG A 52 -8.76 -6.58 6.98
N MET A 53 -9.81 -5.79 6.77
CA MET A 53 -10.71 -5.95 5.61
C MET A 53 -9.98 -5.63 4.30
N VAL A 54 -9.11 -4.61 4.28
CA VAL A 54 -8.27 -4.31 3.12
C VAL A 54 -7.34 -5.48 2.81
N HIS A 55 -6.74 -6.11 3.81
CA HIS A 55 -5.96 -7.35 3.63
C HIS A 55 -6.79 -8.49 3.02
N GLU A 56 -8.01 -8.74 3.53
CA GLU A 56 -8.88 -9.79 2.97
C GLU A 56 -9.27 -9.50 1.51
N LEU A 57 -9.58 -8.24 1.18
CA LEU A 57 -9.89 -7.83 -0.19
C LEU A 57 -8.68 -7.90 -1.12
N LEU A 58 -7.47 -7.65 -0.61
CA LEU A 58 -6.23 -7.83 -1.36
C LEU A 58 -5.97 -9.32 -1.64
N ALA A 59 -6.15 -10.18 -0.65
CA ALA A 59 -5.97 -11.62 -0.80
C ALA A 59 -6.93 -12.22 -1.83
N GLN A 60 -8.16 -11.71 -1.92
CA GLN A 60 -9.13 -12.11 -2.95
C GLN A 60 -8.72 -11.66 -4.36
N ARG A 61 -8.12 -10.47 -4.49
CA ARG A 61 -7.72 -9.91 -5.81
C ARG A 61 -6.38 -10.42 -6.31
N LEU A 62 -5.49 -10.85 -5.42
CA LEU A 62 -4.16 -11.36 -5.77
C LEU A 62 -4.03 -12.84 -5.39
N PRO A 63 -4.83 -13.74 -5.98
CA PRO A 63 -4.74 -15.18 -5.69
C PRO A 63 -3.35 -15.69 -6.06
N GLY A 64 -2.68 -16.35 -5.12
CA GLY A 64 -1.33 -16.90 -5.30
C GLY A 64 -0.18 -15.95 -4.92
N GLN A 65 -0.45 -14.68 -4.62
CA GLN A 65 0.56 -13.77 -4.06
C GLN A 65 0.26 -13.53 -2.58
N ALA A 66 1.15 -14.03 -1.72
CA ALA A 66 1.00 -13.87 -0.27
C ALA A 66 1.32 -12.41 0.14
N VAL A 67 0.31 -11.53 0.13
CA VAL A 67 0.41 -10.26 0.86
C VAL A 67 0.09 -10.56 2.31
N SER A 68 1.11 -10.54 3.17
CA SER A 68 0.89 -10.87 4.59
C SER A 68 0.09 -9.77 5.29
N GLN A 69 -0.73 -10.15 6.27
CA GLN A 69 -1.46 -9.21 7.11
C GLN A 69 -0.51 -8.16 7.73
N SER A 70 0.64 -8.60 8.26
CA SER A 70 1.66 -7.71 8.81
C SER A 70 2.19 -6.71 7.79
N GLN A 71 2.32 -7.09 6.52
CA GLN A 71 2.73 -6.18 5.45
C GLN A 71 1.67 -5.11 5.19
N VAL A 72 0.39 -5.45 5.20
CA VAL A 72 -0.70 -4.47 5.09
C VAL A 72 -0.65 -3.48 6.25
N TYR A 73 -0.46 -3.93 7.49
CA TYR A 73 -0.29 -3.02 8.62
C TYR A 73 0.94 -2.11 8.48
N ARG A 74 2.05 -2.60 7.91
CA ARG A 74 3.22 -1.75 7.59
C ARG A 74 2.91 -0.69 6.53
N TYR A 75 2.02 -0.96 5.57
CA TYR A 75 1.54 0.07 4.64
C TYR A 75 0.76 1.16 5.36
N PHE A 76 -0.17 0.79 6.24
CA PHE A 76 -0.94 1.74 7.04
C PHE A 76 -0.08 2.53 8.05
N ALA A 77 1.03 1.95 8.52
CA ALA A 77 2.00 2.62 9.37
C ALA A 77 3.01 3.50 8.58
N GLY A 78 3.05 3.38 7.25
CA GLY A 78 4.01 4.08 6.41
C GLY A 78 5.44 3.58 6.55
N THR A 79 5.62 2.32 6.93
CA THR A 79 6.94 1.69 7.15
C THR A 79 7.34 0.70 6.05
N ALA A 80 6.46 0.46 5.07
CA ALA A 80 6.75 -0.38 3.91
C ALA A 80 6.32 0.31 2.61
N THR A 81 7.12 0.13 1.55
CA THR A 81 6.79 0.54 0.19
C THR A 81 6.02 -0.57 -0.52
N PRO A 82 4.94 -0.24 -1.26
CA PRO A 82 4.17 -1.23 -1.99
C PRO A 82 4.88 -1.53 -3.32
N ASN A 83 4.75 -2.77 -3.80
CA ASN A 83 5.13 -3.06 -5.18
C ASN A 83 4.00 -2.66 -6.14
N THR A 84 4.32 -2.60 -7.44
CA THR A 84 3.36 -2.17 -8.48
C THR A 84 2.10 -3.03 -8.50
N ILE A 85 2.20 -4.34 -8.28
CA ILE A 85 1.05 -5.26 -8.26
C ILE A 85 0.09 -4.91 -7.13
N VAL A 86 0.62 -4.63 -5.93
CA VAL A 86 -0.17 -4.22 -4.76
C VAL A 86 -0.83 -2.86 -5.02
N ILE A 87 -0.14 -1.91 -5.65
CA ILE A 87 -0.73 -0.60 -6.02
C ILE A 87 -1.94 -0.80 -6.93
N TRP A 88 -1.83 -1.63 -7.97
CA TRP A 88 -2.95 -1.93 -8.87
C TRP A 88 -4.12 -2.60 -8.15
N ALA A 89 -3.84 -3.55 -7.25
CA ALA A 89 -4.88 -4.22 -6.48
C ALA A 89 -5.60 -3.25 -5.51
N LEU A 90 -4.85 -2.37 -4.84
CA LEU A 90 -5.41 -1.31 -3.99
C LEU A 90 -6.27 -0.35 -4.82
N ALA A 91 -5.79 0.10 -5.97
CA ALA A 91 -6.55 0.96 -6.88
C ALA A 91 -7.90 0.32 -7.26
N GLY A 92 -7.91 -0.98 -7.55
CA GLY A 92 -9.13 -1.74 -7.84
C GLY A 92 -10.05 -1.96 -6.63
N ILE A 93 -9.55 -1.94 -5.40
CA ILE A 93 -10.37 -2.00 -4.18
C ILE A 93 -11.17 -0.70 -4.01
N PHE A 94 -10.48 0.43 -4.18
CA PHE A 94 -11.06 1.75 -3.92
C PHE A 94 -11.71 2.38 -5.16
N THR A 95 -11.63 1.72 -6.33
CA THR A 95 -12.12 2.26 -7.61
C THR A 95 -11.50 3.63 -7.94
N VAL A 96 -10.19 3.75 -7.69
CA VAL A 96 -9.40 4.97 -7.94
C VAL A 96 -8.28 4.71 -8.95
N SER A 97 -7.73 5.76 -9.55
CA SER A 97 -6.56 5.64 -10.42
C SER A 97 -5.32 5.21 -9.61
N PRO A 98 -4.50 4.25 -10.07
CA PRO A 98 -3.24 3.87 -9.41
C PRO A 98 -2.29 5.03 -9.16
N ARG A 99 -2.40 6.11 -9.96
CA ARG A 99 -1.60 7.33 -9.83
C ARG A 99 -1.75 8.02 -8.48
N VAL A 100 -2.88 7.85 -7.78
CA VAL A 100 -3.08 8.50 -6.47
C VAL A 100 -2.10 8.00 -5.41
N PHE A 101 -1.58 6.79 -5.57
CA PHE A 101 -0.61 6.18 -4.65
C PHE A 101 0.84 6.59 -4.95
N VAL A 102 1.08 7.31 -6.04
CA VAL A 102 2.39 7.82 -6.41
C VAL A 102 2.39 9.33 -6.15
N PRO A 103 3.29 9.86 -5.30
CA PRO A 103 3.38 11.30 -5.12
C PRO A 103 3.70 11.95 -6.47
N ALA A 104 3.07 13.09 -6.76
CA ALA A 104 3.44 13.87 -7.93
C ALA A 104 4.92 14.22 -7.81
N THR A 105 5.74 13.81 -8.79
CA THR A 105 7.12 14.27 -8.89
C THR A 105 7.06 15.76 -9.16
N THR A 106 7.20 16.58 -8.13
CA THR A 106 7.59 17.98 -8.30
C THR A 106 9.02 17.95 -8.83
N ALA A 107 9.20 18.33 -10.09
CA ALA A 107 10.50 18.54 -10.71
C ALA A 107 11.23 19.72 -10.05
#